data_AF-A0A354GFA6-F1
#
_entry.id   AF-A0A354GFA6-F1
#
_cell.length_a   1.000
_cell.length_b   1.000
_cell.length_c   1.000
_cell.angle_alpha   90.00
_cell.angle_beta   90.00
_cell.angle_gamma   90.00
#
_symmetry.space_group_name_H-M   'P 1'
#
loop_
_entity.id
_entity.type
_entity.pdbx_description
1 polymer ?
#
loop_
_entity_poly.entity_id
_entity_poly.type
_entity_poly.pdbx_seq_one_letter_code
_entity_poly.pdbx_strand_id
1 'polypeptide(L)'
;ISSRFNLRRRIKLYGNRVRAHRGTDFAAPYGTPIMTTASGTVVESRRRGGNGNYVKVKHNSTYTTQYLHMKRRKVRVGDYVKQGDIIGWVGMTGNTSGPHVCYRFWKNGAQVDPFREKLPAAKPLVDSIKPRYFEFIKPFKKQLDSIYFFKKTDSIFLDKENLATN
;
A
#
# COMPACT_ATOMS: atom_id res chain seq x y z
N ILE A 1 -4.72 5.65 -5.19
CA ILE A 1 -4.20 4.74 -6.23
C ILE A 1 -3.89 5.59 -7.46
N SER A 2 -2.65 5.59 -7.95
CA SER A 2 -2.24 6.37 -9.12
C SER A 2 -2.28 5.57 -10.42
N SER A 3 -2.09 4.25 -10.37
CA SER A 3 -2.25 3.37 -11.53
C SER A 3 -2.69 1.98 -11.10
N ARG A 4 -3.63 1.35 -11.82
CA ARG A 4 -4.08 -0.03 -11.55
C ARG A 4 -3.33 -1.04 -12.40
N PHE A 5 -3.47 -2.31 -12.03
CA PHE A 5 -3.07 -3.43 -12.87
C PHE A 5 -3.77 -3.34 -14.23
N ASN A 6 -3.01 -3.33 -15.31
CA ASN A 6 -3.54 -3.20 -16.66
C ASN A 6 -2.54 -3.73 -17.69
N LEU A 7 -2.84 -4.89 -18.27
CA LEU A 7 -2.00 -5.53 -19.30
C LEU A 7 -2.03 -4.79 -20.65
N ARG A 8 -3.04 -3.96 -20.89
CA ARG A 8 -3.24 -3.19 -22.13
C ARG A 8 -2.93 -1.71 -21.96
N ARG A 9 -2.28 -1.31 -20.85
CA ARG A 9 -1.94 0.08 -20.58
C ARG A 9 -1.09 0.64 -21.72
N ARG A 10 -1.50 1.78 -22.27
CA ARG A 10 -0.75 2.56 -23.27
C ARG A 10 -0.21 3.82 -22.61
N ILE A 11 0.98 4.24 -23.04
CA ILE A 11 1.63 5.43 -22.49
C ILE A 11 1.99 6.36 -23.65
N LYS A 12 1.43 7.58 -23.65
CA LYS A 12 1.63 8.57 -24.71
C LYS A 12 3.10 8.91 -24.93
N LEU A 13 3.87 9.10 -23.84
CA LEU A 13 5.31 9.37 -23.89
C LEU A 13 6.12 8.34 -24.70
N TYR A 14 5.66 7.09 -24.77
CA TYR A 14 6.32 6.01 -25.52
C TYR A 14 5.62 5.70 -26.85
N GLY A 15 4.98 6.71 -27.47
CA GLY A 15 4.31 6.56 -28.75
C GLY A 15 3.06 5.69 -28.68
N ASN A 16 2.30 5.74 -27.59
CA ASN A 16 1.07 4.94 -27.37
C ASN A 16 1.25 3.41 -27.48
N ARG A 17 2.49 2.93 -27.34
CA ARG A 17 2.79 1.50 -27.30
C ARG A 17 2.22 0.86 -26.02
N VAL A 18 1.80 -0.40 -26.13
CA VAL A 18 1.33 -1.18 -24.99
C VAL A 18 2.51 -1.48 -24.06
N ARG A 19 2.39 -1.07 -22.80
CA ARG A 19 3.33 -1.36 -21.71
C ARG A 19 2.56 -1.82 -20.49
N ALA A 20 2.37 -3.13 -20.42
CA ALA A 20 1.65 -3.80 -19.35
C ALA A 20 2.11 -3.32 -17.97
N HIS A 21 1.15 -2.93 -17.14
CA HIS A 21 1.37 -2.69 -15.72
C HIS A 21 0.91 -3.92 -14.94
N ARG A 22 1.87 -4.69 -14.43
CA ARG A 22 1.62 -5.94 -13.69
C ARG A 22 1.60 -5.74 -12.17
N GLY A 23 1.10 -4.59 -11.74
CA GLY A 23 1.00 -4.18 -10.35
C GLY A 23 -0.02 -3.07 -10.20
N THR A 24 -0.17 -2.57 -8.98
CA THR A 24 -0.95 -1.38 -8.66
C THR A 24 -0.02 -0.38 -7.98
N ASP A 25 -0.06 0.86 -8.44
CA ASP A 25 0.74 1.95 -7.92
C ASP A 25 -0.06 2.76 -6.90
N PHE A 26 0.55 2.94 -5.73
CA PHE A 26 0.06 3.80 -4.67
C PHE A 26 1.02 4.96 -4.48
N ALA A 27 0.66 6.11 -5.06
CA ALA A 27 1.40 7.36 -4.85
C ALA A 27 1.38 7.75 -3.38
N ALA A 28 2.55 8.10 -2.86
CA ALA A 28 2.76 8.53 -1.49
C ALA A 28 4.07 9.32 -1.40
N PRO A 29 4.22 10.25 -0.44
CA PRO A 29 5.47 10.99 -0.26
C PRO A 29 6.70 10.08 -0.13
N TYR A 30 7.85 10.62 -0.54
CA TYR A 30 9.13 9.94 -0.35
C TYR A 30 9.38 9.69 1.14
N GLY A 31 9.76 8.46 1.50
CA GLY A 31 9.96 8.07 2.90
C GLY A 31 8.70 7.60 3.63
N THR A 32 7.51 7.60 3.01
CA THR A 32 6.31 6.99 3.63
C THR A 32 6.57 5.51 3.96
N PRO A 33 6.24 5.03 5.17
CA PRO A 33 6.40 3.61 5.51
C PRO A 33 5.58 2.69 4.60
N ILE A 34 6.19 1.58 4.19
CA ILE A 34 5.52 0.50 3.44
C ILE A 34 5.32 -0.68 4.37
N MET A 35 4.08 -1.12 4.50
CA MET A 35 3.68 -2.26 5.32
C MET A 35 3.40 -3.50 4.46
N THR A 36 3.67 -4.70 5.00
CA THR A 36 3.24 -5.94 4.35
C THR A 36 1.72 -6.14 4.53
N THR A 37 1.04 -6.55 3.46
CA THR A 37 -0.42 -6.73 3.47
C THR A 37 -0.87 -8.01 4.18
N ALA A 38 0.03 -8.97 4.38
CA ALA A 38 -0.23 -10.21 5.08
C ALA A 38 1.05 -10.74 5.74
N SER A 39 0.89 -11.59 6.76
CA SER A 39 2.00 -12.27 7.43
C SER A 39 2.70 -13.24 6.47
N GLY A 40 4.00 -13.44 6.63
CA GLY A 40 4.77 -14.32 5.75
C GLY A 40 6.27 -14.21 5.94
N THR A 41 7.02 -14.89 5.09
CA THR A 41 8.48 -14.89 5.08
C THR A 41 9.02 -14.07 3.92
N VAL A 42 10.01 -13.23 4.17
CA VAL A 42 10.70 -12.46 3.14
C VAL A 42 11.55 -13.41 2.30
N VAL A 43 11.18 -13.55 1.02
CA VAL A 43 11.89 -14.42 0.06
C VAL A 43 12.85 -13.64 -0.84
N GLU A 44 12.64 -12.34 -1.01
CA GLU A 44 13.61 -11.47 -1.68
C GLU A 44 13.68 -10.11 -0.99
N SER A 45 14.89 -9.62 -0.76
CA SER A 45 15.16 -8.24 -0.35
C SER A 45 16.43 -7.80 -1.05
N ARG A 46 16.30 -7.15 -2.22
CA ARG A 46 17.45 -6.77 -3.06
C ARG A 46 17.13 -5.58 -3.97
N ARG A 47 18.14 -5.14 -4.72
CA ARG A 47 17.99 -4.20 -5.83
C ARG A 47 18.06 -4.96 -7.15
N ARG A 48 17.13 -4.73 -8.09
CA ARG A 48 17.18 -5.38 -9.42
C ARG A 48 16.52 -4.55 -10.52
N GLY A 49 17.33 -4.04 -11.45
CA GLY A 49 16.86 -3.38 -12.68
C GLY A 49 15.76 -2.33 -12.42
N GLY A 50 14.71 -2.36 -13.26
CA GLY A 50 13.59 -1.43 -13.16
C GLY A 50 12.78 -1.50 -11.87
N ASN A 51 12.89 -2.56 -11.07
CA ASN A 51 12.20 -2.67 -9.79
C ASN A 51 12.79 -1.74 -8.71
N GLY A 52 14.04 -1.32 -8.88
CA GLY A 52 14.78 -0.61 -7.85
C GLY A 52 15.05 -1.50 -6.64
N ASN A 53 15.07 -0.90 -5.45
CA ASN A 53 15.06 -1.61 -4.18
C ASN A 53 13.66 -2.16 -3.94
N TYR A 54 13.56 -3.45 -3.61
CA TYR A 54 12.27 -4.06 -3.37
C TYR A 54 12.33 -5.18 -2.35
N VAL A 55 11.17 -5.52 -1.80
CA VAL A 55 10.94 -6.69 -0.93
C VAL A 55 9.87 -7.57 -1.56
N LYS A 56 10.04 -8.91 -1.46
CA LYS A 56 9.04 -9.91 -1.83
C LYS A 56 8.75 -10.81 -0.62
N VAL A 57 7.47 -10.93 -0.25
CA VAL A 57 7.01 -11.68 0.94
C VAL A 57 6.13 -12.84 0.48
N LYS A 58 6.54 -14.08 0.77
CA LYS A 58 5.75 -15.28 0.56
C LYS A 58 4.83 -15.48 1.75
N HIS A 59 3.52 -15.53 1.50
CA HIS A 59 2.52 -15.67 2.57
C HIS A 59 2.14 -17.13 2.81
N ASN A 60 1.97 -17.89 1.73
CA ASN A 60 1.69 -19.32 1.76
C ASN A 60 2.11 -19.97 0.43
N SER A 61 1.64 -21.19 0.14
CA SER A 61 1.89 -21.89 -1.12
C SER A 61 1.32 -21.16 -2.35
N THR A 62 0.24 -20.40 -2.17
CA THR A 62 -0.52 -19.76 -3.24
C THR A 62 -0.07 -18.32 -3.49
N TYR A 63 0.13 -17.54 -2.43
CA TYR A 63 0.23 -16.08 -2.51
C TYR A 63 1.60 -15.54 -2.13
N THR A 64 2.02 -14.52 -2.88
CA THR A 64 3.22 -13.74 -2.61
C THR A 64 2.99 -12.30 -3.01
N THR A 65 3.54 -11.36 -2.26
CA THR A 65 3.47 -9.92 -2.56
C THR A 65 4.84 -9.33 -2.79
N GLN A 66 4.91 -8.29 -3.61
CA GLN A 66 6.17 -7.62 -3.94
C GLN A 66 5.98 -6.11 -3.93
N TYR A 67 6.94 -5.39 -3.36
CA TYR A 67 6.88 -3.97 -3.05
C TYR A 67 8.11 -3.27 -3.59
N LEU A 68 7.93 -2.46 -4.64
CA LEU A 68 9.03 -1.91 -5.46
C LEU A 68 9.35 -0.45 -5.14
N HIS A 69 10.40 0.06 -5.78
CA HIS A 69 10.81 1.46 -5.81
C HIS A 69 11.18 2.05 -4.45
N MET A 70 11.54 1.21 -3.47
CA MET A 70 11.83 1.64 -2.11
C MET A 70 13.04 2.59 -2.05
N LYS A 71 13.03 3.53 -1.12
CA LYS A 71 14.25 4.27 -0.72
C LYS A 71 15.20 3.29 -0.03
N ARG A 72 14.69 2.64 1.01
CA ARG A 72 15.43 1.73 1.88
C ARG A 72 14.54 0.54 2.24
N ARG A 73 15.15 -0.64 2.29
CA ARG A 73 14.54 -1.89 2.75
C ARG A 73 14.84 -2.03 4.25
N LYS A 74 13.87 -2.44 5.06
CA LYS A 74 14.06 -2.66 6.51
C LYS A 74 14.40 -4.13 6.83
N VAL A 75 13.93 -5.05 5.98
CA VAL A 75 13.99 -6.50 6.19
C VAL A 75 14.97 -7.19 5.24
N ARG A 76 15.44 -8.38 5.65
CA ARG A 76 16.36 -9.26 4.91
C ARG A 76 15.65 -10.56 4.51
N VAL A 77 16.26 -11.31 3.61
CA VAL A 77 15.75 -12.63 3.21
C VAL A 77 15.78 -13.56 4.43
N GLY A 78 14.70 -14.31 4.64
CA GLY A 78 14.52 -15.20 5.79
C GLY A 78 13.71 -14.59 6.93
N ASP A 79 13.59 -13.26 7.00
CA ASP A 79 12.82 -12.61 8.06
C ASP A 79 11.34 -12.98 7.98
N TYR A 80 10.75 -13.33 9.13
CA TYR A 80 9.30 -13.45 9.27
C TYR A 80 8.71 -12.07 9.60
N VAL A 81 7.65 -11.69 8.89
CA VAL A 81 6.92 -10.43 9.07
C VAL A 81 5.45 -10.71 9.30
N LYS A 82 4.82 -9.94 10.20
CA LYS A 82 3.38 -9.95 10.46
C LYS A 82 2.68 -8.95 9.56
N GLN A 83 1.40 -9.20 9.26
CA GLN A 83 0.56 -8.20 8.60
C GLN A 83 0.66 -6.84 9.32
N GLY A 84 0.89 -5.78 8.54
CA GLY A 84 1.07 -4.43 9.07
C GLY A 84 2.52 -4.07 9.45
N ASP A 85 3.44 -5.03 9.49
CA ASP A 85 4.84 -4.72 9.77
C ASP A 85 5.45 -3.85 8.67
N ILE A 86 6.19 -2.82 9.09
CA ILE A 86 6.96 -1.97 8.17
C ILE A 86 8.12 -2.79 7.60
N ILE A 87 8.16 -2.91 6.27
CA ILE A 87 9.20 -3.66 5.53
C ILE A 87 10.17 -2.76 4.76
N GLY A 88 9.85 -1.48 4.66
CA GLY A 88 10.67 -0.48 3.98
C GLY A 88 9.97 0.86 3.89
N TRP A 89 10.49 1.75 3.06
CA TRP A 89 9.94 3.09 2.86
C TRP A 89 9.89 3.44 1.38
N VAL A 90 8.83 4.17 0.99
CA VAL A 90 8.63 4.70 -0.36
C VAL A 90 9.86 5.46 -0.82
N GLY A 91 10.23 5.27 -2.08
CA GLY A 91 11.36 5.96 -2.67
C GLY A 91 11.15 6.23 -4.15
N MET A 92 12.29 6.36 -4.83
CA MET A 92 12.39 6.74 -6.24
C MET A 92 13.37 5.85 -6.99
N THR A 93 13.57 4.61 -6.54
CA THR A 93 14.60 3.74 -7.11
C THR A 93 14.06 2.89 -8.27
N GLY A 94 14.90 2.63 -9.27
CA GLY A 94 14.49 1.84 -10.45
C GLY A 94 13.79 2.71 -11.49
N ASN A 95 12.86 2.13 -12.25
CA ASN A 95 12.11 2.85 -13.28
C ASN A 95 10.80 3.35 -12.70
N THR A 96 10.78 4.62 -12.29
CA THR A 96 9.63 5.30 -11.68
C THR A 96 9.59 6.76 -12.15
N SER A 97 8.38 7.29 -12.33
CA SER A 97 8.15 8.70 -12.71
C SER A 97 7.88 9.62 -11.51
N GLY A 98 7.71 9.07 -10.30
CA GLY A 98 7.38 9.85 -9.10
C GLY A 98 7.25 8.97 -7.85
N PRO A 99 7.25 9.54 -6.64
CA PRO A 99 7.24 8.76 -5.40
C PRO A 99 5.97 7.90 -5.27
N HIS A 100 6.15 6.58 -5.22
CA HIS A 100 5.07 5.62 -5.04
C HIS A 100 5.62 4.25 -4.60
N VAL A 101 4.73 3.37 -4.16
CA VAL A 101 5.00 1.92 -4.11
C VAL A 101 4.27 1.24 -5.26
N CYS A 102 5.01 0.51 -6.10
CA CYS A 102 4.42 -0.43 -7.06
C CYS A 102 4.23 -1.77 -6.36
N TYR A 103 2.98 -2.07 -6.03
CA TYR A 103 2.55 -3.27 -5.35
C TYR A 103 2.16 -4.34 -6.36
N ARG A 104 2.83 -5.50 -6.33
CA ARG A 104 2.54 -6.62 -7.22
C ARG A 104 2.02 -7.79 -6.41
N PHE A 105 0.85 -8.26 -6.80
CA PHE A 105 0.23 -9.44 -6.20
C PHE A 105 0.47 -10.66 -7.08
N TRP A 106 0.93 -11.74 -6.47
CA TRP A 106 1.23 -12.98 -7.14
C TRP A 106 0.34 -14.10 -6.60
N LYS A 107 -0.25 -14.86 -7.52
CA LYS A 107 -1.04 -16.07 -7.24
C LYS A 107 -0.49 -17.20 -8.10
N ASN A 108 -0.07 -18.30 -7.48
CA ASN A 108 0.51 -19.47 -8.16
C ASN A 108 1.64 -19.09 -9.13
N GLY A 109 2.52 -18.17 -8.71
CA GLY A 109 3.66 -17.73 -9.53
C GLY A 109 3.33 -16.74 -10.65
N ALA A 110 2.06 -16.36 -10.86
CA ALA A 110 1.66 -15.35 -11.85
C ALA A 110 1.23 -14.03 -11.21
N GLN A 111 1.52 -12.90 -11.86
CA GLN A 111 1.07 -11.58 -11.42
C GLN A 111 -0.39 -11.36 -11.80
N VAL A 112 -1.22 -11.00 -10.82
CA VAL A 112 -2.66 -10.79 -11.00
C VAL A 112 -3.10 -9.46 -10.39
N ASP A 113 -4.31 -9.02 -10.73
CA ASP A 113 -4.90 -7.80 -10.16
C ASP A 113 -5.42 -8.09 -8.73
N PRO A 114 -4.82 -7.49 -7.68
CA PRO A 114 -5.25 -7.76 -6.31
C PRO A 114 -6.71 -7.38 -6.03
N PHE A 115 -7.32 -6.48 -6.81
CA PHE A 115 -8.71 -6.07 -6.62
C PHE A 115 -9.73 -7.02 -7.24
N ARG A 116 -9.28 -7.99 -8.04
CA ARG A 116 -10.14 -9.00 -8.66
C ARG A 116 -10.06 -10.35 -7.95
N GLU A 117 -9.11 -10.52 -7.03
CA GLU A 117 -8.93 -11.75 -6.30
C GLU A 117 -9.94 -11.87 -5.15
N LYS A 118 -10.62 -13.02 -5.09
CA LYS A 118 -11.43 -13.41 -3.93
C LYS A 118 -10.49 -13.98 -2.87
N LEU A 119 -10.10 -13.15 -1.93
CA LEU A 119 -9.24 -13.54 -0.81
C LEU A 119 -10.07 -14.18 0.30
N PRO A 120 -9.55 -15.20 1.01
CA PRO A 120 -10.23 -15.72 2.18
C PRO A 120 -10.35 -14.60 3.21
N ALA A 121 -11.59 -14.30 3.63
CA ALA A 121 -11.82 -13.38 4.72
C ALA A 121 -11.22 -13.95 6.01
N ALA A 122 -10.74 -13.07 6.89
CA ALA A 122 -10.43 -13.48 8.25
C ALA A 122 -11.68 -14.11 8.88
N LYS A 123 -11.50 -15.18 9.67
CA LYS A 123 -12.61 -15.75 10.44
C LYS A 123 -13.24 -14.62 11.28
N PRO A 124 -14.57 -14.44 11.22
CA PRO A 124 -15.22 -13.43 12.04
C PRO A 124 -14.97 -13.71 13.53
N LEU A 125 -15.02 -12.66 14.36
CA LEU A 125 -14.99 -12.79 15.81
C LEU A 125 -16.07 -13.79 16.26
N VAL A 126 -15.72 -14.66 17.20
CA VAL A 126 -16.66 -15.59 17.84
C VAL A 126 -17.79 -14.76 18.48
N ASP A 127 -19.05 -15.18 18.30
CA ASP A 127 -20.21 -14.41 18.76
C ASP A 127 -20.17 -14.11 20.27
N SER A 128 -19.63 -15.03 21.07
CA SER A 128 -19.45 -14.86 22.51
C SER A 128 -18.49 -13.73 22.89
N ILE A 129 -17.52 -13.39 22.03
CA ILE A 129 -16.50 -12.37 22.31
C ILE A 129 -16.95 -10.99 21.80
N LYS A 130 -17.87 -10.95 20.82
CA LYS A 130 -18.34 -9.69 20.20
C LYS A 130 -18.80 -8.64 21.22
N PRO A 131 -19.66 -8.94 22.22
CA PRO A 131 -20.13 -7.92 23.17
C PRO A 131 -18.97 -7.28 23.94
N ARG A 132 -18.05 -8.11 24.47
CA ARG A 132 -16.88 -7.63 25.20
C ARG A 132 -15.94 -6.79 24.33
N TYR A 133 -15.73 -7.21 23.08
CA TYR A 133 -14.94 -6.45 22.12
C TYR A 133 -15.56 -5.07 21.83
N PHE A 134 -16.86 -5.01 21.57
CA PHE A 134 -17.55 -3.76 21.27
C PHE A 134 -17.55 -2.77 22.44
N GLU A 135 -17.68 -3.26 23.68
CA GLU A 135 -17.48 -2.41 24.86
C GLU A 135 -16.03 -1.93 24.98
N PHE A 136 -15.05 -2.81 24.74
CA PHE A 136 -13.63 -2.45 24.79
C PHE A 136 -13.25 -1.37 23.76
N ILE A 137 -13.80 -1.43 22.54
CA ILE A 137 -13.43 -0.47 21.48
C ILE A 137 -14.17 0.88 21.55
N LYS A 138 -15.28 0.99 22.29
CA LYS A 138 -16.06 2.23 22.43
C LYS A 138 -15.22 3.49 22.69
N PRO A 139 -14.30 3.53 23.69
CA PRO A 139 -13.53 4.73 23.97
C PRO A 139 -12.58 5.10 22.82
N PHE A 140 -11.92 4.11 22.20
CA PHE A 140 -11.03 4.33 21.05
C PHE A 140 -11.80 4.83 19.82
N LYS A 141 -13.00 4.26 19.59
CA LYS A 141 -13.88 4.74 18.52
C LYS A 141 -14.25 6.20 18.75
N LYS A 142 -14.65 6.58 19.97
CA LYS A 142 -14.97 7.98 20.30
C LYS A 142 -13.77 8.91 20.06
N GLN A 143 -12.56 8.49 20.44
CA GLN A 143 -11.34 9.25 20.16
C GLN A 143 -11.10 9.44 18.66
N LEU A 144 -11.20 8.36 17.87
CA LEU A 144 -11.01 8.41 16.42
C LEU A 144 -12.08 9.25 15.72
N ASP A 145 -13.35 9.11 16.13
CA ASP A 145 -14.48 9.88 15.59
C ASP A 145 -14.37 11.38 15.92
N SER A 146 -13.63 11.72 16.99
CA SER A 146 -13.37 13.12 17.39
C SER A 146 -12.17 13.74 16.65
N ILE A 147 -11.44 12.97 15.83
CA ILE A 147 -10.37 13.50 14.99
C ILE A 147 -11.01 14.26 13.82
N TYR A 148 -11.01 15.58 13.92
CA TYR A 148 -11.37 16.45 12.81
C TYR A 148 -10.25 16.44 11.76
N PHE A 149 -10.53 15.84 10.61
CA PHE A 149 -9.70 16.04 9.42
C PHE A 149 -10.16 17.31 8.73
N PHE A 150 -9.30 18.33 8.67
CA PHE A 150 -9.56 19.52 7.85
C PHE A 150 -9.90 19.08 6.43
N LYS A 151 -11.15 19.32 6.00
CA LYS A 151 -11.48 19.17 4.60
C LYS A 151 -10.88 20.38 3.89
N LYS A 152 -10.37 20.19 2.68
CA LYS A 152 -9.80 21.26 1.84
C LYS A 152 -10.78 22.41 1.55
N THR A 153 -12.07 22.23 1.84
CA THR A 153 -13.11 23.26 1.82
C THR A 153 -13.03 24.25 2.97
N ASP A 154 -12.48 23.85 4.12
CA ASP A 154 -12.47 24.67 5.34
C ASP A 154 -11.39 25.76 5.30
N SER A 155 -10.33 25.55 4.50
CA SER A 155 -9.32 26.57 4.18
C SER A 155 -9.86 27.76 3.38
N ILE A 156 -10.98 27.60 2.65
CA ILE A 156 -11.57 28.69 1.86
C ILE A 156 -12.34 29.69 2.75
N PHE A 157 -12.78 29.27 3.94
CA PHE A 157 -13.52 30.14 4.87
C PHE A 157 -12.59 30.90 5.82
N LEU A 158 -11.46 30.31 6.24
CA LEU A 158 -10.45 31.01 7.04
C LEU A 158 -9.78 32.17 6.29
N ASP A 159 -9.65 32.09 4.96
CA ASP A 159 -9.08 33.17 4.17
C ASP A 159 -10.07 34.35 4.00
N LYS A 160 -11.39 34.11 4.08
CA LYS A 160 -12.41 35.16 3.92
C LYS A 160 -12.65 35.98 5.19
N GLU A 161 -12.53 35.38 6.38
CA GLU A 161 -12.66 36.14 7.64
C GLU A 161 -11.48 37.09 7.87
N ASN A 162 -10.27 36.73 7.40
CA ASN A 162 -9.08 37.60 7.49
C ASN A 162 -9.05 38.73 6.45
N LEU A 163 -9.96 38.74 5.48
CA LEU A 163 -10.10 39.80 4.46
C LEU A 163 -11.21 40.82 4.81
N ALA A 164 -12.01 40.56 5.84
CA ALA A 164 -13.14 41.42 6.23
C ALA A 164 -12.83 42.39 7.38
N THR A 165 -11.62 42.37 7.93
CA THR A 165 -11.19 43.18 9.10
C THR A 165 -10.03 44.14 8.82
N ASN A 166 -9.69 44.41 7.56
CA ASN A 166 -8.77 45.49 7.15
C ASN A 166 -9.48 46.52 6.27
#